data_AF-A0A0C1MSK4-F1
#
_entry.id   AF-A0A0C1MSK4-F1
#
_cell.length_a   1.000
_cell.length_b   1.000
_cell.length_c   1.000
_cell.angle_alpha   90.00
_cell.angle_beta   90.00
_cell.angle_gamma   90.00
#
_symmetry.space_group_name_H-M   'P 1'
#
loop_
_entity.id
_entity.type
_entity.pdbx_description
1 polymer ?
#
loop_
_entity_poly.entity_id
_entity_poly.type
_entity_poly.pdbx_seq_one_letter_code
_entity_poly.pdbx_strand_id
1 'polypeptide(L)'
;MIFENHQNFLSTIKQNSSHYKLMALDVGGKKIGLATSHVSLNVVTPYKVILRKNLKADIALLKHEIMENNIQGLVIGLPISSSGEHTENTQKMVIFANKLSGSADTPITFYDERYSTKLADVMLRDLDMNRKERNQIDDQISASIILEDFLKLNNQYL
;
A
#
# COMPACT_ATOMS: atom_id res chain seq x y z
N MET A 1 0.04 -15.12 -0.45
CA MET A 1 1.05 -15.42 0.60
C MET A 1 1.47 -14.10 1.25
N ILE A 2 1.59 -14.03 2.58
CA ILE A 2 1.98 -12.81 3.29
C ILE A 2 3.43 -12.94 3.78
N PHE A 3 4.23 -11.91 3.56
CA PHE A 3 5.64 -11.85 3.91
C PHE A 3 5.89 -10.73 4.92
N GLU A 4 6.49 -11.07 6.06
CA GLU A 4 6.90 -10.10 7.09
C GLU A 4 8.20 -9.38 6.70
N ASN A 5 9.08 -10.04 5.95
CA ASN A 5 10.34 -9.50 5.50
C ASN A 5 10.26 -9.03 4.04
N HIS A 6 10.57 -7.75 3.80
CA HIS A 6 10.49 -7.13 2.48
C HIS A 6 11.47 -7.72 1.45
N GLN A 7 12.64 -8.20 1.88
CA GLN A 7 13.62 -8.83 0.98
C GLN A 7 13.10 -10.17 0.45
N ASN A 8 12.50 -10.98 1.33
CA ASN A 8 11.86 -12.26 0.95
C ASN A 8 10.67 -12.05 0.02
N PHE A 9 9.88 -10.99 0.25
CA PHE A 9 8.80 -10.60 -0.64
C PHE A 9 9.33 -10.25 -2.04
N LEU A 10 10.33 -9.36 -2.13
CA LEU A 10 10.89 -8.92 -3.40
C LEU A 10 11.62 -10.05 -4.14
N SER A 11 12.35 -10.91 -3.43
CA SER A 11 13.04 -12.05 -4.04
C SER A 11 12.04 -13.03 -4.66
N THR A 12 10.93 -13.31 -3.98
CA THR A 12 9.83 -14.14 -4.51
C THR A 12 9.27 -13.55 -5.81
N ILE A 13 9.08 -12.24 -5.87
CA ILE A 13 8.53 -11.57 -7.06
C ILE A 13 9.55 -11.57 -8.21
N LYS A 14 10.82 -11.26 -7.94
CA LYS A 14 11.90 -11.23 -8.93
C LYS A 14 12.17 -12.59 -9.56
N GLN A 15 12.00 -13.68 -8.80
CA GLN A 15 12.12 -15.04 -9.33
C GLN A 15 11.07 -15.34 -10.41
N ASN A 16 9.89 -14.71 -10.32
CA ASN A 16 8.79 -14.94 -11.25
C ASN A 16 8.84 -14.05 -12.50
N SER A 17 9.47 -12.86 -12.42
CA SER A 17 9.61 -11.96 -13.58
C SER A 17 10.72 -10.92 -13.40
N SER A 18 11.44 -10.63 -14.49
CA SER A 18 12.41 -9.51 -14.58
C SER A 18 11.73 -8.14 -14.65
N HIS A 19 10.45 -8.11 -15.05
CA HIS A 19 9.62 -6.92 -15.10
C HIS A 19 8.38 -7.15 -14.24
N TYR A 20 8.33 -6.52 -13.08
CA TYR A 20 7.22 -6.65 -12.15
C TYR A 20 6.64 -5.29 -11.78
N LYS A 21 5.32 -5.30 -11.60
CA LYS A 21 4.49 -4.19 -11.19
C LYS A 21 3.98 -4.47 -9.78
N LEU A 22 4.24 -3.52 -8.89
CA LEU A 22 3.73 -3.53 -7.54
C LEU A 22 2.50 -2.62 -7.44
N MET A 23 1.62 -2.93 -6.50
CA MET A 23 0.53 -2.05 -6.09
C MET A 23 0.59 -1.83 -4.58
N ALA A 24 0.48 -0.57 -4.16
CA ALA A 24 0.30 -0.23 -2.76
C ALA A 24 -1.17 0.03 -2.43
N LEU A 25 -1.58 -0.36 -1.22
CA LEU A 25 -2.91 -0.16 -0.67
C LEU A 25 -2.82 0.67 0.62
N ASP A 26 -3.55 1.78 0.65
CA ASP A 26 -3.91 2.48 1.89
C ASP A 26 -5.39 2.19 2.20
N VAL A 27 -5.65 1.36 3.21
CA VAL A 27 -7.01 0.91 3.56
C VAL A 27 -7.55 1.73 4.73
N GLY A 28 -8.19 2.85 4.39
CA GLY A 28 -8.95 3.66 5.33
C GLY A 28 -10.32 3.06 5.69
N GLY A 29 -11.04 3.71 6.60
CA GLY A 29 -12.37 3.25 7.04
C GLY A 29 -13.46 3.30 5.95
N LYS A 30 -13.35 4.22 4.99
CA LYS A 30 -14.36 4.45 3.92
C LYS A 30 -13.84 4.23 2.51
N LYS A 31 -12.53 4.20 2.33
CA LYS A 31 -11.88 4.20 1.02
C LYS A 31 -10.64 3.31 1.04
N ILE A 32 -10.22 2.87 -0.13
CA ILE A 32 -8.91 2.23 -0.34
C ILE A 32 -8.20 3.01 -1.44
N GLY A 33 -7.12 3.68 -1.10
CA GLY A 33 -6.23 4.32 -2.08
C GLY A 33 -5.33 3.27 -2.71
N LEU A 34 -5.18 3.31 -4.05
CA LEU A 34 -4.32 2.43 -4.82
C LEU A 34 -3.26 3.27 -5.55
N ALA A 35 -2.01 2.83 -5.47
CA ALA A 35 -0.92 3.34 -6.30
C ALA A 35 -0.17 2.17 -6.93
N THR A 36 0.45 2.38 -8.08
CA THR A 36 1.23 1.34 -8.75
C THR A 36 2.61 1.82 -9.15
N SER A 37 3.54 0.88 -9.30
CA SER A 37 4.88 1.16 -9.79
C SER A 37 5.43 -0.01 -10.57
N HIS A 38 6.03 0.28 -11.73
CA HIS A 38 6.95 -0.64 -12.37
C HIS A 38 8.32 -0.43 -11.75
N VAL A 39 8.83 -1.45 -11.04
CA VAL A 39 10.03 -1.26 -10.23
C VAL A 39 11.27 -0.98 -11.07
N SER A 40 11.31 -1.46 -12.33
CA SER A 40 12.36 -1.11 -13.29
C SER A 40 12.42 0.38 -13.63
N LEU A 41 11.32 1.11 -13.50
CA LEU A 41 11.23 2.53 -13.80
C LEU A 41 11.40 3.39 -12.55
N ASN A 42 11.26 2.81 -11.35
CA ASN A 42 11.29 3.51 -10.06
C ASN A 42 10.34 4.74 -10.01
N VAL A 43 9.25 4.69 -10.78
CA VAL A 43 8.19 5.71 -10.80
C VAL A 43 6.96 5.13 -10.14
N VAL A 44 6.43 5.84 -9.14
CA VAL A 44 5.15 5.54 -8.49
C VAL A 44 4.09 6.45 -9.11
N THR A 45 2.90 5.90 -9.34
CA THR A 45 1.78 6.65 -9.90
C THR A 45 0.50 6.34 -9.11
N PRO A 46 -0.24 7.38 -8.64
CA PRO A 46 -1.58 7.20 -8.12
C PRO A 46 -2.45 6.50 -9.16
N TYR A 47 -3.18 5.46 -8.75
CA TYR A 47 -3.93 4.63 -9.70
C TYR A 47 -5.44 4.84 -9.58
N LYS A 48 -6.02 4.55 -8.41
CA LYS A 48 -7.47 4.51 -8.24
C LYS A 48 -7.84 4.60 -6.77
N VAL A 49 -9.06 5.04 -6.48
CA VAL A 49 -9.66 4.98 -5.15
C VAL A 49 -10.88 4.08 -5.19
N ILE A 50 -10.92 3.05 -4.34
CA ILE A 50 -12.09 2.19 -4.15
C ILE A 50 -12.92 2.74 -2.99
N LEU A 51 -14.21 3.01 -3.22
CA LEU A 51 -15.15 3.29 -2.14
C LEU A 51 -15.56 2.00 -1.46
N ARG A 52 -15.29 1.89 -0.16
CA ARG A 52 -15.54 0.67 0.61
C ARG A 52 -17.02 0.46 0.83
N LYS A 53 -17.46 -0.79 0.71
CA LYS A 53 -18.85 -1.20 0.99
C LYS A 53 -18.90 -2.24 2.09
N ASN A 54 -18.21 -3.36 1.86
CA ASN A 54 -18.04 -4.44 2.82
C ASN A 54 -16.85 -5.27 2.38
N LEU A 55 -16.28 -6.03 3.31
CA LEU A 55 -15.04 -6.78 3.09
C LEU A 55 -15.07 -7.67 1.83
N LYS A 56 -16.19 -8.36 1.57
CA LYS A 56 -16.32 -9.26 0.42
C LYS A 56 -16.29 -8.49 -0.91
N ALA A 57 -17.05 -7.40 -0.99
CA ALA A 57 -17.08 -6.55 -2.19
C ALA A 57 -15.73 -5.85 -2.41
N ASP A 58 -15.11 -5.35 -1.34
CA ASP A 58 -13.81 -4.68 -1.38
C ASP A 58 -12.72 -5.64 -1.94
N ILE A 59 -12.68 -6.89 -1.45
CA ILE A 59 -11.73 -7.91 -1.93
C ILE A 59 -11.99 -8.29 -3.39
N ALA A 60 -13.26 -8.42 -3.80
CA ALA A 60 -13.59 -8.75 -5.19
C ALA A 60 -13.13 -7.67 -6.17
N LEU A 61 -13.29 -6.39 -5.81
CA LEU A 61 -12.79 -5.27 -6.59
C LEU A 61 -11.26 -5.28 -6.64
N LEU A 62 -10.57 -5.48 -5.52
CA LEU A 62 -9.11 -5.56 -5.50
C LEU A 62 -8.59 -6.71 -6.35
N LYS A 63 -9.21 -7.89 -6.28
CA LYS A 63 -8.87 -9.03 -7.13
C LYS A 63 -8.98 -8.67 -8.61
N HIS A 64 -10.05 -7.98 -9.00
CA HIS A 64 -10.20 -7.50 -10.37
C HIS A 64 -9.06 -6.56 -10.77
N GLU A 65 -8.74 -5.55 -9.95
CA GLU A 65 -7.66 -4.60 -10.23
C GLU A 65 -6.28 -5.27 -10.33
N ILE A 66 -6.02 -6.27 -9.48
CA ILE A 66 -4.78 -7.07 -9.46
C ILE A 66 -4.60 -7.82 -10.77
N MET A 67 -5.66 -8.49 -11.25
CA MET A 67 -5.61 -9.26 -12.50
C MET A 67 -5.49 -8.32 -13.71
N GLU A 68 -6.33 -7.30 -13.78
CA GLU A 68 -6.38 -6.36 -14.92
C GLU A 68 -5.04 -5.65 -15.12
N ASN A 69 -4.37 -5.27 -14.02
CA ASN A 69 -3.10 -4.56 -14.09
C ASN A 69 -1.87 -5.46 -14.10
N ASN A 70 -2.06 -6.79 -14.09
CA ASN A 70 -0.98 -7.77 -13.93
C ASN A 70 -0.08 -7.42 -12.74
N ILE A 71 -0.65 -7.27 -11.54
CA ILE A 71 0.10 -6.95 -10.33
C ILE A 71 0.77 -8.21 -9.76
N GLN A 72 2.10 -8.17 -9.61
CA GLN A 72 2.88 -9.29 -9.09
C GLN A 72 3.16 -9.18 -7.59
N GLY A 73 2.87 -8.05 -6.94
CA GLY A 73 3.05 -7.89 -5.50
C GLY A 73 2.23 -6.75 -4.91
N LEU A 74 1.76 -6.96 -3.69
CA LEU A 74 1.02 -5.97 -2.92
C LEU A 74 1.82 -5.47 -1.73
N VAL A 75 1.83 -4.16 -1.53
CA VAL A 75 2.36 -3.48 -0.35
C VAL A 75 1.20 -2.86 0.39
N ILE A 76 0.92 -3.32 1.60
CA ILE A 76 -0.22 -2.88 2.39
C ILE A 76 0.28 -2.02 3.53
N GLY A 77 -0.19 -0.77 3.59
CA GLY A 77 0.11 0.12 4.69
C GLY A 77 -0.40 -0.41 6.03
N LEU A 78 0.45 -0.44 7.05
CA LEU A 78 0.13 -1.01 8.36
C LEU A 78 0.14 0.09 9.41
N PRO A 79 -1.03 0.48 9.96
CA PRO A 79 -1.08 1.45 11.03
C PRO A 79 -0.54 0.80 12.30
N ILE A 80 0.63 1.21 12.75
CA ILE A 80 1.25 0.80 14.02
C ILE A 80 1.25 2.00 14.96
N SER A 81 1.09 1.78 16.27
CA SER A 81 1.14 2.88 17.23
C SER A 81 2.50 3.58 17.20
N SER A 82 2.57 4.80 17.74
CA SER A 82 3.84 5.52 17.91
C SER A 82 4.83 4.81 18.85
N SER A 83 4.35 3.89 19.71
CA SER A 83 5.19 3.00 20.53
C SER A 83 5.70 1.77 19.78
N GLY A 84 5.24 1.52 18.55
CA GLY A 84 5.57 0.32 17.77
C GLY A 84 4.67 -0.89 18.06
N GLU A 85 3.58 -0.70 18.80
CA GLU A 85 2.69 -1.77 19.22
C GLU A 85 1.50 -1.94 18.27
N HIS A 86 1.03 -3.18 18.15
CA HIS A 86 -0.18 -3.50 17.40
C HIS A 86 -1.41 -2.94 18.10
N THR A 87 -2.26 -2.26 17.32
CA THR A 87 -3.54 -1.73 17.74
C THR A 87 -4.70 -2.54 17.16
N GLU A 88 -5.93 -2.23 17.55
CA GLU A 88 -7.13 -2.81 16.95
C GLU A 88 -7.17 -2.58 15.42
N ASN A 89 -6.68 -1.43 14.96
CA ASN A 89 -6.60 -1.14 13.52
C ASN A 89 -5.55 -2.01 12.83
N THR A 90 -4.42 -2.28 13.49
CA THR A 90 -3.41 -3.20 12.99
C THR A 90 -3.99 -4.61 12.83
N GLN A 91 -4.76 -5.09 13.81
CA GLN A 91 -5.43 -6.39 13.75
C GLN A 91 -6.46 -6.46 12.61
N LYS A 92 -7.28 -5.42 12.45
CA LYS A 92 -8.24 -5.31 11.32
C LYS A 92 -7.52 -5.41 9.98
N MET A 93 -6.37 -4.76 9.84
CA MET A 93 -5.58 -4.78 8.61
C MET A 93 -4.97 -6.15 8.33
N VAL A 94 -4.49 -6.85 9.37
CA VAL A 94 -4.02 -8.23 9.25
C VAL A 94 -5.15 -9.17 8.80
N ILE A 95 -6.36 -9.03 9.35
CA ILE A 95 -7.52 -9.82 8.93
C ILE A 95 -7.86 -9.53 7.46
N PHE A 96 -7.86 -8.25 7.07
CA PHE A 96 -8.09 -7.82 5.70
C PHE A 96 -7.09 -8.46 4.73
N ALA A 97 -5.79 -8.37 5.02
CA ALA A 97 -4.72 -8.93 4.19
C ALA A 97 -4.83 -10.46 4.09
N ASN A 98 -5.18 -11.16 5.17
CA ASN A 98 -5.39 -12.60 5.15
C ASN A 98 -6.55 -13.00 4.22
N LYS A 99 -7.66 -12.26 4.25
CA LYS A 99 -8.80 -12.51 3.36
C LYS A 99 -8.48 -12.21 1.90
N LEU A 100 -7.70 -11.16 1.64
CA LEU A 100 -7.21 -10.83 0.30
C LEU A 100 -6.24 -11.90 -0.22
N SER A 101 -5.27 -12.33 0.60
CA SER A 101 -4.32 -13.39 0.25
C SER A 101 -5.00 -14.75 0.02
N GLY A 102 -6.16 -15.01 0.62
CA GLY A 102 -6.93 -16.22 0.34
C GLY A 102 -7.75 -16.14 -0.95
N SER A 103 -7.88 -14.95 -1.54
CA SER A 103 -8.70 -14.71 -2.74
C SER A 103 -7.87 -14.44 -4.00
N ALA A 104 -6.62 -14.01 -3.83
CA ALA A 104 -5.65 -13.74 -4.89
C ALA A 104 -4.30 -14.37 -4.53
N ASP A 105 -3.67 -15.04 -5.50
CA ASP A 105 -2.34 -15.67 -5.33
C ASP A 105 -1.17 -14.68 -5.38
N THR A 106 -1.45 -13.39 -5.29
CA THR A 106 -0.43 -12.34 -5.29
C THR A 106 0.28 -12.28 -3.93
N PRO A 107 1.62 -12.28 -3.90
CA PRO A 107 2.41 -11.96 -2.71
C PRO A 107 1.97 -10.65 -2.06
N ILE A 108 1.94 -10.61 -0.73
CA ILE A 108 1.60 -9.43 0.07
C ILE A 108 2.70 -9.18 1.08
N THR A 109 3.08 -7.93 1.29
CA THR A 109 3.88 -7.51 2.44
C THR A 109 3.25 -6.28 3.10
N PHE A 110 3.60 -6.05 4.37
CA PHE A 110 3.16 -4.88 5.11
C PHE A 110 4.25 -3.80 5.08
N TYR A 111 3.84 -2.54 4.98
CA TYR A 111 4.71 -1.39 5.14
C TYR A 111 4.34 -0.62 6.39
N ASP A 112 5.31 -0.37 7.25
CA ASP A 112 5.12 0.31 8.52
C ASP A 112 4.99 1.83 8.32
N GLU A 113 3.81 2.36 8.58
CA GLU A 113 3.47 3.77 8.35
C GLU A 113 3.97 4.73 9.44
N ARG A 114 4.68 4.26 10.49
CA ARG A 114 5.07 5.09 11.65
C ARG A 114 5.81 6.38 11.31
N TYR A 115 6.51 6.44 10.17
CA TYR A 115 7.28 7.60 9.75
C TYR A 115 6.62 8.40 8.61
N SER A 116 5.65 7.83 7.89
CA SER A 116 5.05 8.47 6.72
C SER A 116 4.03 9.55 7.10
N THR A 117 3.25 9.37 8.17
CA THR A 117 2.24 10.35 8.60
C THR A 117 2.86 11.68 9.04
N LYS A 118 4.01 11.65 9.76
CA LYS A 118 4.71 12.88 10.16
C LYS A 118 5.31 13.62 8.98
N LEU A 119 5.86 12.90 8.00
CA LEU A 119 6.43 13.50 6.78
C LEU A 119 5.34 14.11 5.90
N ALA A 120 4.21 13.41 5.71
CA ALA A 120 3.05 13.92 4.99
C ALA A 120 2.45 15.16 5.68
N ASP A 121 2.25 15.13 7.00
CA ASP A 121 1.75 16.28 7.76
C ASP A 121 2.67 17.50 7.64
N VAL A 122 4.00 17.30 7.63
CA VAL A 122 4.97 18.39 7.46
C VAL A 122 4.92 18.94 6.03
N MET A 123 4.95 18.09 5.00
CA MET A 123 4.86 18.51 3.60
C MET A 123 3.55 19.24 3.28
N LEU A 124 2.44 18.81 3.87
CA LEU A 124 1.13 19.43 3.67
C LEU A 124 0.92 20.70 4.50
N ARG A 125 1.65 20.89 5.60
CA ARG A 125 1.63 22.14 6.40
C ARG A 125 2.25 23.32 5.65
N ASP A 126 3.25 23.07 4.83
CA ASP A 126 3.90 24.11 4.02
C ASP A 126 3.09 24.51 2.77
N LEU A 127 2.05 23.73 2.44
CA LEU A 127 1.08 24.07 1.41
C LEU A 127 -0.11 24.80 2.06
N ASP A 128 -0.36 26.03 1.63
CA ASP A 128 -1.41 26.93 2.14
C ASP A 128 -2.81 26.47 1.69
N MET A 129 -3.16 25.23 2.05
CA MET A 129 -4.33 24.50 1.58
C MET A 129 -5.32 24.29 2.71
N ASN A 130 -6.60 24.48 2.39
CA ASN A 130 -7.67 24.30 3.36
C ASN A 130 -7.87 22.80 3.70
N ARG A 131 -8.47 22.52 4.86
CA ARG A 131 -8.64 21.15 5.39
C ARG A 131 -9.38 20.21 4.42
N LYS A 132 -10.23 20.75 3.55
CA LYS A 132 -11.00 19.99 2.56
C LYS A 132 -10.13 19.57 1.38
N GLU A 133 -9.30 20.49 0.88
CA GLU A 133 -8.30 20.22 -0.16
C GLU A 133 -7.24 19.22 0.32
N ARG A 134 -6.79 19.37 1.57
CA ARG A 134 -5.84 18.45 2.21
C ARG A 134 -6.38 17.02 2.27
N ASN A 135 -7.60 16.84 2.78
CA ASN A 135 -8.27 15.54 2.81
C ASN A 135 -8.49 14.93 1.41
N GLN A 136 -8.72 15.75 0.38
CA GLN A 136 -8.88 15.26 -1.00
C GLN A 136 -7.57 14.79 -1.61
N ILE A 137 -6.46 15.44 -1.27
CA ILE A 137 -5.10 15.08 -1.67
C ILE A 137 -4.62 13.84 -0.91
N ASP A 138 -4.86 13.78 0.41
CA ASP A 138 -4.52 12.65 1.27
C ASP A 138 -5.06 11.33 0.71
N ASP A 139 -6.31 11.32 0.25
CA ASP A 139 -6.98 10.10 -0.23
C ASP A 139 -6.35 9.47 -1.49
N GLN A 140 -5.61 10.24 -2.31
CA GLN A 140 -4.94 9.72 -3.51
C GLN A 140 -3.44 9.52 -3.33
N ILE A 141 -2.82 10.28 -2.42
CA ILE A 141 -1.37 10.34 -2.29
C ILE A 141 -0.84 9.32 -1.28
N SER A 142 -1.59 8.95 -0.24
CA SER A 142 -1.11 8.04 0.82
C SER A 142 -0.58 6.71 0.28
N ALA A 143 -1.32 6.06 -0.63
CA ALA A 143 -0.86 4.82 -1.26
C ALA A 143 0.42 5.01 -2.08
N SER A 144 0.60 6.20 -2.69
CA SER A 144 1.81 6.53 -3.44
C SER A 144 3.01 6.71 -2.50
N ILE A 145 2.83 7.41 -1.37
CA ILE A 145 3.86 7.58 -0.34
C ILE A 145 4.31 6.22 0.21
N ILE A 146 3.35 5.35 0.54
CA ILE A 146 3.64 3.98 1.01
C ILE A 146 4.53 3.25 0.00
N LEU A 147 4.17 3.29 -1.29
CA LEU A 147 4.93 2.58 -2.32
C LEU A 147 6.30 3.20 -2.56
N GLU A 148 6.38 4.53 -2.59
CA GLU A 148 7.65 5.24 -2.77
C GLU A 148 8.63 4.93 -1.66
N ASP A 149 8.19 5.02 -0.39
CA ASP A 149 9.06 4.79 0.74
C ASP A 149 9.49 3.32 0.82
N PHE A 150 8.58 2.39 0.53
CA PHE A 150 8.90 0.98 0.39
C PHE A 150 10.00 0.73 -0.67
N LEU A 151 9.91 1.37 -1.84
CA LEU A 151 10.91 1.24 -2.90
C LEU A 151 12.23 1.93 -2.54
N LYS A 152 12.20 3.09 -1.88
CA LYS A 152 13.41 3.80 -1.40
C LYS A 152 14.19 2.95 -0.39
N LEU A 153 13.51 2.30 0.55
CA LEU A 153 14.16 1.36 1.49
C LEU A 153 14.90 0.26 0.74
N ASN A 154 14.31 -0.32 -0.30
CA ASN A 154 14.98 -1.36 -1.09
C ASN A 154 16.21 -0.81 -1.86
N ASN A 155 16.13 0.41 -2.39
CA ASN A 155 17.23 0.99 -3.18
C ASN A 155 18.42 1.46 -2.32
N GLN A 156 18.23 1.67 -1.01
CA GLN A 156 19.34 2.00 -0.10
C GLN A 156 20.23 0.81 0.28
N TYR A 157 19.81 -0.42 -0.05
CA TYR A 157 20.57 -1.66 0.22
C TYR A 157 21.10 -2.35 -1.04
N LEU A 158 21.11 -1.64 -2.18
CA LEU A 158 21.81 -2.01 -3.41
C LEU A 158 23.09 -1.17 -3.55
#